data_AF-A0A2G8MYS4-F1
#
_entry.id   AF-A0A2G8MYS4-F1
#
_cell.length_a   1.000
_cell.length_b   1.000
_cell.length_c   1.000
_cell.angle_alpha   90.00
_cell.angle_beta   90.00
_cell.angle_gamma   90.00
#
_symmetry.space_group_name_H-M   'P 1'
#
loop_
_entity.id
_entity.type
_entity.pdbx_description
1 polymer ?
#
loop_
_entity_poly.entity_id
_entity_poly.type
_entity_poly.pdbx_seq_one_letter_code
_entity_poly.pdbx_strand_id
1 'polypeptide(L)' 'MPRKTTNSPVFEAWVSDFLGARFRDEGCYDKAVLAAEMLQHRREVSSVELVEMVRRANAMLALLPGHDHEA' A
#
# COMPACT_ATOMS: atom_id res chain seq x y z
N MET A 1 13.86 -7.69 19.78
CA MET A 1 14.54 -6.81 18.80
C MET A 1 13.63 -6.69 17.59
N PRO A 2 13.20 -5.49 17.16
CA PRO A 2 12.42 -5.37 15.95
C PRO A 2 13.36 -5.71 14.78
N ARG A 3 13.04 -6.77 14.04
CA ARG A 3 13.73 -7.07 12.79
C ARG A 3 13.47 -5.90 11.87
N LYS A 4 14.49 -5.08 11.58
CA LYS A 4 14.47 -4.20 10.41
C LYS A 4 14.37 -5.14 9.20
N THR A 5 13.16 -5.43 8.77
CA THR A 5 12.93 -6.02 7.45
C THR A 5 13.32 -4.94 6.46
N THR A 6 14.49 -5.10 5.85
CA THR A 6 14.87 -4.28 4.71
C THR A 6 13.87 -4.57 3.60
N ASN A 7 12.94 -3.65 3.36
CA ASN A 7 12.00 -3.80 2.26
C ASN A 7 12.76 -3.81 0.93
N SER A 8 12.21 -4.49 -0.06
CA SER A 8 12.77 -4.51 -1.41
C SER A 8 12.71 -3.11 -2.04
N PRO A 9 13.61 -2.82 -3.01
CA PRO A 9 13.52 -1.59 -3.80
C PRO A 9 12.16 -1.43 -4.51
N VAL A 10 11.54 -2.54 -4.90
CA VAL A 10 10.22 -2.58 -5.55
C VAL A 10 9.13 -2.10 -4.60
N PHE A 11 9.17 -2.53 -3.33
CA PHE A 11 8.27 -2.03 -2.29
C PHE A 11 8.42 -0.52 -2.13
N GLU A 12 9.64 0.00 -2.02
CA GLU A 12 9.88 1.44 -1.82
C GLU A 12 9.44 2.26 -3.04
N ALA A 13 9.65 1.76 -4.25
CA ALA A 13 9.15 2.37 -5.48
C ALA A 13 7.62 2.45 -5.49
N TRP A 14 6.94 1.35 -5.15
CA TRP A 14 5.48 1.32 -5.05
C TRP A 14 4.96 2.32 -4.00
N VAL A 15 5.61 2.43 -2.83
CA VAL A 15 5.22 3.41 -1.80
C VAL A 15 5.29 4.83 -2.36
N SER A 16 6.36 5.16 -3.08
CA SER A 16 6.53 6.47 -3.72
C SER A 16 5.47 6.74 -4.78
N ASP A 17 5.14 5.74 -5.60
CA ASP A 17 4.22 5.89 -6.74
C ASP A 17 2.76 6.01 -6.29
N PHE A 18 2.36 5.27 -5.25
CA PHE A 18 0.95 5.15 -4.86
C PHE A 18 0.57 5.92 -3.60
N LEU A 19 1.43 5.99 -2.58
CA LEU A 19 1.05 6.52 -1.25
C LEU A 19 1.44 7.99 -1.02
N GLY A 20 1.65 8.75 -2.09
CA GLY A 20 1.99 10.16 -2.03
C GLY A 20 0.79 11.11 -1.99
N ALA A 21 1.05 12.41 -2.21
CA ALA A 21 0.05 13.49 -2.25
C ALA A 21 -1.05 13.34 -3.34
N ARG A 22 -0.98 12.29 -4.15
CA ARG A 22 -1.98 11.93 -5.17
C ARG A 22 -3.00 10.91 -4.69
N PHE A 23 -2.81 10.29 -3.51
CA PHE A 23 -3.78 9.42 -2.89
C PHE A 23 -4.97 10.26 -2.37
N ARG A 24 -6.06 10.32 -3.13
CA ARG A 24 -7.14 11.30 -2.92
C ARG A 24 -8.54 10.70 -2.81
N ASP A 25 -8.71 9.46 -3.25
CA ASP A 25 -9.99 8.76 -3.31
C ASP A 25 -9.80 7.25 -3.21
N GLU A 26 -10.92 6.53 -3.08
CA GLU A 26 -10.98 5.07 -3.07
C GLU A 26 -10.46 4.44 -4.38
N GLY A 27 -10.59 5.13 -5.51
CA GLY A 27 -10.02 4.68 -6.79
C GLY A 27 -8.49 4.64 -6.78
N CYS A 28 -7.83 5.51 -6.00
CA CYS A 28 -6.39 5.47 -5.76
C CYS A 28 -6.01 4.27 -4.90
N TYR A 29 -6.83 3.93 -3.90
CA TYR A 29 -6.65 2.74 -3.07
C TYR A 29 -6.71 1.46 -3.92
N ASP A 30 -7.76 1.29 -4.73
CA ASP A 30 -7.94 0.09 -5.56
C ASP A 30 -6.75 -0.13 -6.51
N LYS A 31 -6.27 0.95 -7.14
CA LYS A 31 -5.08 0.89 -8.01
C LYS A 31 -3.83 0.49 -7.24
N ALA A 32 -3.64 1.01 -6.04
CA ALA A 32 -2.50 0.69 -5.19
C ALA A 32 -2.51 -0.80 -4.81
N VAL A 33 -3.66 -1.33 -4.39
CA VAL A 33 -3.83 -2.75 -4.02
C VAL A 33 -3.62 -3.67 -5.22
N LEU A 34 -4.23 -3.36 -6.36
CA LEU A 34 -4.06 -4.16 -7.59
C LEU A 34 -2.59 -4.19 -8.03
N ALA A 35 -1.90 -3.05 -7.98
CA ALA A 35 -0.48 -2.99 -8.30
C ALA A 35 0.36 -3.84 -7.34
N ALA A 36 0.07 -3.80 -6.03
CA ALA A 36 0.75 -4.63 -5.04
C ALA A 36 0.53 -6.13 -5.29
N GLU A 37 -0.71 -6.53 -5.62
CA GLU A 37 -1.03 -7.91 -5.97
C GLU A 37 -0.27 -8.38 -7.22
N MET A 38 -0.19 -7.54 -8.26
CA MET A 38 0.58 -7.86 -9.47
C MET A 38 2.08 -8.06 -9.18
N LEU A 39 2.67 -7.22 -8.33
CA LEU A 39 4.06 -7.36 -7.91
C LEU A 39 4.28 -8.67 -7.14
N GLN A 40 3.35 -9.05 -6.26
CA GLN A 40 3.40 -10.33 -5.55
C GLN A 40 3.27 -11.52 -6.52
N HIS A 41 2.34 -11.44 -7.47
CA HIS A 41 2.10 -12.49 -8.46
C HIS A 41 3.35 -12.75 -9.31
N ARG A 42 4.08 -11.69 -9.66
CA ARG A 42 5.37 -11.75 -10.37
C ARG A 42 6.56 -12.14 -9.48
N ARG A 43 6.32 -12.33 -8.17
CA ARG A 43 7.33 -12.61 -7.14
C ARG A 43 8.38 -11.49 -7.00
N GLU A 44 8.02 -10.26 -7.37
CA GLU A 44 8.87 -9.07 -7.21
C GLU A 44 8.86 -8.55 -5.77
N VAL A 45 7.80 -8.86 -5.03
CA VAL A 45 7.69 -8.65 -3.58
C VAL A 45 7.32 -9.97 -2.89
N SER A 46 7.60 -10.04 -1.59
CA SER A 46 7.23 -11.14 -0.72
C SER A 46 5.83 -10.96 -0.14
N SER A 47 5.20 -12.05 0.32
CA SER A 47 3.86 -11.97 0.92
C SER A 47 3.82 -11.07 2.17
N VAL A 48 4.95 -10.95 2.87
CA VAL A 48 5.10 -10.04 4.00
C VAL A 48 5.05 -8.58 3.53
N GLU A 49 5.74 -8.26 2.44
CA GLU A 49 5.70 -6.94 1.84
C GLU A 49 4.33 -6.61 1.28
N LEU A 50 3.65 -7.54 0.61
CA LEU A 50 2.27 -7.35 0.16
C LEU A 50 1.34 -6.93 1.32
N VAL A 51 1.41 -7.66 2.45
CA VAL A 51 0.59 -7.34 3.64
C VAL A 51 0.90 -5.93 4.15
N GLU A 52 2.17 -5.53 4.16
CA GLU A 52 2.57 -4.18 4.59
C GLU A 52 2.14 -3.10 3.58
N MET A 53 2.21 -3.37 2.27
CA MET A 53 1.71 -2.47 1.22
C MET A 53 0.22 -2.19 1.41
N VAL A 54 -0.58 -3.25 1.54
CA VAL A 54 -2.04 -3.13 1.75
C VAL A 54 -2.34 -2.41 3.07
N ARG A 55 -1.61 -2.72 4.14
CA ARG A 55 -1.77 -2.01 5.43
C ARG A 55 -1.54 -0.50 5.29
N ARG A 56 -0.51 -0.09 4.54
CA ARG A 56 -0.22 1.33 4.32
C ARG A 56 -1.26 2.00 3.42
N ALA A 57 -1.75 1.31 2.38
CA ALA A 57 -2.84 1.80 1.55
C ALA A 57 -4.13 2.02 2.37
N ASN A 58 -4.47 1.08 3.26
CA ASN A 58 -5.60 1.22 4.18
C ASN A 58 -5.45 2.43 5.11
N ALA A 59 -4.25 2.66 5.64
CA ALA A 59 -4.00 3.82 6.49
C ALA A 59 -4.21 5.13 5.73
N MET A 60 -3.81 5.20 4.45
CA MET A 60 -4.05 6.38 3.61
C MET A 60 -5.54 6.57 3.30
N LEU A 61 -6.27 5.49 3.03
CA LEU A 61 -7.72 5.51 2.80
C LEU A 61 -8.48 6.03 4.03
N ALA A 62 -8.12 5.57 5.23
CA ALA A 62 -8.73 6.00 6.49
C ALA A 62 -8.47 7.50 6.81
N LEU A 63 -7.45 8.11 6.21
CA LEU A 63 -7.16 9.54 6.37
C LEU A 63 -7.94 10.42 5.39
N LEU A 64 -8.66 9.85 4.42
CA LEU A 64 -9.44 10.63 3.47
C LEU A 64 -10.69 11.23 4.15
N PRO A 65 -10.97 12.53 3.94
CA PRO A 65 -12.14 13.18 4.50
C PRO A 65 -13.42 12.55 3.91
N GLY A 66 -14.34 12.12 4.77
CA GLY A 66 -15.57 11.42 4.39
C GLY A 66 -15.52 9.90 4.55
N HIS A 67 -14.39 9.33 4.99
CA HIS A 67 -14.33 7.95 5.50
C HIS A 67 -14.70 7.91 7.00
N ASP A 68 -15.69 8.70 7.41
CA ASP A 68 -16.35 8.52 8.70
C ASP A 68 -17.19 7.25 8.59
N HIS A 69 -16.71 6.19 9.25
CA HIS A 69 -17.49 4.98 9.50
C HIS A 69 -18.85 5.38 10.08
N GLU A 70 -19.95 5.16 9.34
CA GLU A 70 -21.22 4.88 10.00
C GLU A 70 -20.98 3.66 10.90
N ALA A 71 -21.20 3.88 12.20
CA ALA A 71 -20.96 2.94 13.30
C ALA A 71 -21.95 1.78 13.33
#